data_AF-A0A8E6HZB2-F1
#
_entry.id   AF-A0A8E6HZB2-F1
#
_cell.length_a   1.000
_cell.length_b   1.000
_cell.length_c   1.000
_cell.angle_alpha   90.00
_cell.angle_beta   90.00
_cell.angle_gamma   90.00
#
_symmetry.space_group_name_H-M   'P 1'
#
loop_
_entity.id
_entity.type
_entity.pdbx_description
1 polymer ?
#
loop_
_entity_poly.entity_id
_entity_poly.type
_entity_poly.pdbx_seq_one_letter_code
_entity_poly.pdbx_strand_id
1 'polypeptide(L)'
;MPTVKQLIRNARQPIRNARKSAALKGCPQRRGTCARVYTINPKKPNSALRKVARVRLTSGFEITAYIPGIGHNLQEHSVVLVRGGRVKDLPGVRYRIIRGTLDAVAVKNRQQGRSKYGAKKPKK
;
A
#
# COMPACT_ATOMS: atom_id res chain seq x y z
N MET A 1 -4.65 -39.18 14.64
CA MET A 1 -3.52 -39.43 13.71
C MET A 1 -4.05 -40.25 12.53
N PRO A 2 -3.86 -39.81 11.27
CA PRO A 2 -4.32 -40.58 10.12
C PRO A 2 -3.45 -41.84 9.91
N THR A 3 -4.05 -42.93 9.45
CA THR A 3 -3.37 -44.21 9.17
C THR A 3 -2.67 -44.19 7.80
N VAL A 4 -1.68 -45.07 7.58
CA VAL A 4 -0.95 -45.15 6.30
C VAL A 4 -1.89 -45.41 5.11
N LYS A 5 -2.89 -46.30 5.27
CA LYS A 5 -3.91 -46.58 4.23
C LYS A 5 -4.80 -45.36 3.94
N GLN A 6 -4.97 -44.43 4.88
CA GLN A 6 -5.66 -43.15 4.63
C GLN A 6 -4.77 -42.19 3.83
N LEU A 7 -3.46 -42.15 4.09
CA LEU A 7 -2.52 -41.31 3.35
C LEU A 7 -2.27 -41.81 1.92
N ILE A 8 -2.29 -43.13 1.70
CA ILE A 8 -2.22 -43.73 0.35
C ILE A 8 -3.47 -43.39 -0.46
N ARG A 9 -4.66 -43.43 0.15
CA ARG A 9 -5.92 -43.06 -0.51
C ARG A 9 -6.05 -41.56 -0.73
N ASN A 10 -5.67 -40.77 0.28
CA ASN A 10 -5.79 -39.31 0.29
C ASN A 10 -4.45 -38.70 0.71
N ALA A 11 -3.67 -38.26 -0.28
CA ALA A 11 -2.41 -37.57 -0.04
C ALA A 11 -2.65 -36.23 0.70
N ARG A 12 -1.72 -35.87 1.60
CA ARG A 12 -1.76 -34.57 2.29
C ARG A 12 -1.64 -33.44 1.28
N GLN A 13 -2.54 -32.47 1.37
CA GLN A 13 -2.51 -31.28 0.52
C GLN A 13 -1.68 -30.16 1.16
N PRO A 14 -0.87 -29.44 0.38
CA PRO A 14 -0.14 -28.29 0.89
C PRO A 14 -1.13 -27.15 1.24
N ILE A 15 -0.88 -26.47 2.34
CA ILE A 15 -1.68 -25.30 2.75
C ILE A 15 -1.36 -24.15 1.79
N ARG A 16 -2.35 -23.73 1.00
CA ARG A 16 -2.21 -22.60 0.06
C ARG A 16 -2.41 -21.27 0.79
N ASN A 17 -1.38 -20.43 0.79
CA ASN A 17 -1.44 -19.10 1.38
C ASN A 17 -1.84 -18.04 0.35
N ALA A 18 -2.89 -17.25 0.66
CA ALA A 18 -3.31 -16.14 -0.20
C ALA A 18 -2.38 -14.93 -0.08
N ARG A 19 -2.04 -14.31 -1.21
CA ARG A 19 -1.25 -13.08 -1.24
C ARG A 19 -2.08 -11.91 -0.71
N LYS A 20 -1.54 -11.19 0.28
CA LYS A 20 -2.20 -10.03 0.90
C LYS A 20 -2.38 -8.85 -0.07
N SER A 21 -1.54 -8.75 -1.10
CA SER A 21 -1.49 -7.66 -2.09
C SER A 21 -1.80 -8.15 -3.52
N ALA A 22 -2.99 -8.72 -3.71
CA ALA A 22 -3.39 -9.32 -5.00
C ALA A 22 -3.39 -8.35 -6.19
N ALA A 23 -3.75 -7.07 -5.98
CA ALA A 23 -3.91 -6.09 -7.06
C ALA A 23 -2.60 -5.72 -7.77
N LEU A 24 -1.45 -6.00 -7.14
CA LEU A 24 -0.14 -5.79 -7.77
C LEU A 24 0.22 -6.88 -8.78
N LYS A 25 -0.55 -7.98 -8.89
CA LYS A 25 -0.30 -9.12 -9.78
C LYS A 25 1.16 -9.62 -9.73
N GLY A 26 1.72 -9.75 -8.51
CA GLY A 26 3.08 -10.24 -8.29
C GLY A 26 4.20 -9.21 -8.45
N CYS A 27 3.93 -8.02 -8.96
CA CYS A 27 4.93 -6.94 -9.06
C CYS A 27 5.19 -6.31 -7.67
N PRO A 28 6.42 -5.88 -7.37
CA PRO A 28 6.73 -5.21 -6.11
C PRO A 28 6.08 -3.83 -6.01
N GLN A 29 5.99 -3.13 -7.15
CA GLN A 29 5.47 -1.78 -7.28
C GLN A 29 4.64 -1.70 -8.56
N ARG A 30 3.61 -0.86 -8.57
CA ARG A 30 2.81 -0.64 -9.78
C ARG A 30 2.36 0.81 -9.89
N ARG A 31 2.45 1.34 -11.11
CA ARG A 31 1.98 2.67 -11.46
C ARG A 31 0.45 2.71 -11.41
N GLY A 32 -0.11 3.84 -11.01
CA GLY A 32 -1.54 4.09 -11.11
C GLY A 32 -1.85 5.58 -11.06
N THR A 33 -3.08 5.91 -11.41
CA THR A 33 -3.60 7.28 -11.43
C THR A 33 -4.58 7.47 -10.28
N CYS A 34 -4.44 8.56 -9.54
CA CYS A 34 -5.38 8.92 -8.47
C CYS A 34 -6.76 9.27 -9.07
N ALA A 35 -7.78 8.50 -8.71
CA ALA A 35 -9.17 8.80 -9.05
C ALA A 35 -9.76 9.82 -8.08
N ARG A 36 -9.44 9.72 -6.79
CA ARG A 36 -9.86 10.70 -5.77
C ARG A 36 -8.87 10.74 -4.61
N VAL A 37 -8.65 11.91 -4.03
CA VAL A 37 -7.82 12.10 -2.83
C VAL A 37 -8.70 12.58 -1.68
N TYR A 38 -8.65 11.92 -0.52
CA TYR A 38 -9.57 12.18 0.58
C TYR A 38 -9.02 11.66 1.92
N THR A 39 -9.76 11.90 3.00
CA THR A 39 -9.42 11.46 4.36
C THR A 39 -10.37 10.37 4.85
N ILE A 40 -9.86 9.45 5.68
CA ILE A 40 -10.64 8.40 6.34
C ILE A 40 -10.31 8.40 7.83
N ASN A 41 -11.32 8.19 8.68
CA ASN A 41 -11.15 7.96 10.12
C ASN A 41 -10.73 6.51 10.39
N PRO A 42 -9.70 6.26 11.24
CA PRO A 42 -9.27 4.92 11.59
C PRO A 42 -10.31 4.17 12.43
N LYS A 43 -10.14 2.85 12.54
CA LYS A 43 -10.92 2.06 13.51
C LYS A 43 -10.53 2.43 14.95
N LYS A 44 -11.49 2.34 15.88
CA LYS A 44 -11.23 2.37 17.33
C LYS A 44 -10.11 1.36 17.67
N PRO A 45 -9.15 1.67 18.56
CA PRO A 45 -9.13 2.75 19.57
C PRO A 45 -8.54 4.08 19.07
N ASN A 46 -8.06 4.14 17.83
CA ASN A 46 -7.32 5.29 17.33
C ASN A 46 -8.28 6.38 16.82
N SER A 47 -7.84 7.63 16.87
CA SER A 47 -8.51 8.79 16.25
C SER A 47 -7.48 9.63 15.48
N ALA A 48 -7.76 9.93 14.22
CA ALA A 48 -6.96 10.79 13.34
C ALA A 48 -7.65 10.98 11.98
N LEU A 49 -7.28 12.02 11.23
CA LEU A 49 -7.61 12.14 9.81
C LEU A 49 -6.51 11.48 8.96
N ARG A 50 -6.73 10.24 8.50
CA ARG A 50 -5.76 9.52 7.67
C ARG A 50 -5.94 9.89 6.20
N LYS A 51 -4.88 10.41 5.58
CA LYS A 51 -4.85 10.81 4.16
C LYS A 51 -4.70 9.57 3.26
N VAL A 52 -5.62 9.40 2.33
CA VAL A 52 -5.68 8.25 1.41
C VAL A 52 -6.03 8.71 -0.01
N ALA A 53 -5.73 7.86 -0.99
CA ALA A 53 -6.16 8.05 -2.36
C ALA A 53 -6.81 6.78 -2.91
N ARG A 54 -7.90 6.93 -3.67
CA ARG A 54 -8.37 5.92 -4.62
C ARG A 54 -7.47 5.97 -5.84
N VAL A 55 -6.87 4.84 -6.21
CA VAL A 55 -5.89 4.75 -7.30
C VAL A 55 -6.33 3.65 -8.26
N ARG A 56 -6.44 3.99 -9.54
CA ARG A 56 -6.62 3.02 -10.63
C ARG A 56 -5.24 2.58 -11.11
N LEU A 57 -4.88 1.32 -10.84
CA LEU A 57 -3.60 0.76 -11.25
C LEU A 57 -3.58 0.43 -12.74
N THR A 58 -2.39 0.36 -13.32
CA THR A 58 -2.20 -0.18 -14.69
C THR A 58 -2.64 -1.63 -14.83
N SER A 59 -2.79 -2.37 -13.72
CA SER A 59 -3.33 -3.73 -13.71
C SER A 59 -4.85 -3.81 -13.94
N GLY A 60 -5.54 -2.68 -13.98
CA GLY A 60 -7.01 -2.55 -14.11
C GLY A 60 -7.74 -2.47 -12.77
N PHE A 61 -7.08 -2.79 -11.66
CA PHE A 61 -7.69 -2.75 -10.33
C PHE A 61 -7.77 -1.32 -9.78
N GLU A 62 -8.92 -0.99 -9.20
CA GLU A 62 -9.07 0.21 -8.39
C GLU A 62 -8.87 -0.11 -6.91
N ILE A 63 -7.90 0.53 -6.29
CA ILE A 63 -7.48 0.26 -4.90
C ILE A 63 -7.49 1.52 -4.06
N THR A 64 -7.55 1.36 -2.75
CA THR A 64 -7.31 2.47 -1.81
C THR A 64 -5.89 2.35 -1.28
N ALA A 65 -5.09 3.40 -1.46
CA ALA A 65 -3.70 3.48 -1.03
C ALA A 65 -3.51 4.60 0.01
N TYR A 66 -2.73 4.31 1.04
CA TYR A 66 -2.37 5.28 2.06
C TYR A 66 -1.27 6.22 1.59
N ILE A 67 -1.37 7.50 1.93
CA ILE A 67 -0.36 8.52 1.64
C ILE A 67 0.52 8.70 2.89
N PRO A 68 1.78 8.21 2.88
CA PRO A 68 2.62 8.25 4.08
C PRO A 68 3.33 9.60 4.25
N GLY A 69 3.52 10.01 5.51
CA GLY A 69 4.28 11.19 5.89
C GLY A 69 3.39 12.38 6.26
N ILE A 70 4.03 13.54 6.48
CA ILE A 70 3.37 14.79 6.84
C ILE A 70 3.17 15.60 5.56
N GLY A 71 1.92 15.96 5.27
CA GLY A 71 1.56 16.71 4.06
C GLY A 71 1.70 15.90 2.75
N HIS A 72 1.01 16.36 1.71
CA HIS A 72 1.11 15.82 0.35
C HIS A 72 0.56 16.84 -0.66
N ASN A 73 0.91 16.65 -1.94
CA ASN A 73 0.51 17.50 -3.06
C ASN A 73 -0.36 16.75 -4.09
N LEU A 74 -0.88 15.55 -3.74
CA LEU A 74 -1.60 14.75 -4.71
C LEU A 74 -3.01 15.32 -4.92
N GLN A 75 -3.41 15.35 -6.18
CA GLN A 75 -4.71 15.78 -6.64
C GLN A 75 -5.35 14.64 -7.45
N GLU A 76 -6.54 14.86 -7.97
CA GLU A 76 -7.11 13.98 -8.99
C GLU A 76 -6.18 13.92 -10.21
N HIS A 77 -6.15 12.77 -10.87
CA HIS A 77 -5.30 12.47 -12.02
C HIS A 77 -3.78 12.46 -11.77
N SER A 78 -3.30 12.76 -10.55
CA SER A 78 -1.89 12.58 -10.21
C SER A 78 -1.45 11.13 -10.40
N VAL A 79 -0.33 10.93 -11.07
CA VAL A 79 0.27 9.62 -11.32
C VAL A 79 1.19 9.26 -10.16
N VAL A 80 0.94 8.10 -9.56
CA VAL A 80 1.64 7.64 -8.36
C VAL A 80 2.17 6.23 -8.53
N LEU A 81 3.23 5.92 -7.79
CA LEU A 81 3.79 4.59 -7.68
C LEU A 81 3.32 3.95 -6.37
N VAL A 82 2.68 2.79 -6.46
CA VAL A 82 2.07 2.11 -5.32
C VAL A 82 2.85 0.85 -4.98
N ARG A 83 3.04 0.59 -3.68
CA ARG A 83 3.61 -0.66 -3.15
C ARG A 83 2.66 -1.34 -2.18
N GLY A 84 2.93 -2.61 -1.91
CA GLY A 84 2.25 -3.38 -0.86
C GLY A 84 2.56 -2.82 0.53
N GLY A 85 1.58 -2.87 1.44
CA GLY A 85 1.80 -2.52 2.85
C GLY A 85 0.51 -2.11 3.54
N ARG A 86 -0.14 -3.06 4.24
CA ARG A 86 -1.37 -2.78 4.98
C ARG A 86 -1.17 -1.69 6.04
N VAL A 87 -2.18 -0.83 6.19
CA VAL A 87 -2.30 0.07 7.33
C VAL A 87 -3.22 -0.62 8.34
N LYS A 88 -2.69 -0.94 9.53
CA LYS A 88 -3.42 -1.73 10.56
C LYS A 88 -4.70 -1.02 11.02
N ASP A 89 -4.63 0.31 11.09
CA ASP A 89 -5.70 1.17 11.60
C ASP A 89 -6.85 1.37 10.60
N LEU A 90 -6.60 1.17 9.31
CA LEU A 90 -7.58 1.42 8.26
C LEU A 90 -8.04 0.08 7.66
N PRO A 91 -9.30 -0.33 7.84
CA PRO A 91 -9.83 -1.50 7.15
C PRO A 91 -9.82 -1.25 5.62
N GLY A 92 -9.53 -2.27 4.83
CA GLY A 92 -9.49 -2.18 3.36
C GLY A 92 -8.23 -1.53 2.76
N VAL A 93 -7.45 -0.75 3.52
CA VAL A 93 -6.25 -0.06 3.00
C VAL A 93 -5.02 -0.97 3.07
N ARG A 94 -4.77 -1.69 1.97
CA ARG A 94 -3.70 -2.71 1.85
C ARG A 94 -2.42 -2.20 1.20
N TYR A 95 -2.44 -0.99 0.65
CA TYR A 95 -1.38 -0.44 -0.17
C TYR A 95 -0.89 0.92 0.34
N ARG A 96 0.33 1.30 -0.03
CA ARG A 96 0.95 2.60 0.30
C ARG A 96 1.53 3.22 -0.96
N ILE A 97 1.36 4.53 -1.09
CA ILE A 97 2.03 5.31 -2.13
C ILE A 97 3.50 5.52 -1.74
N ILE A 98 4.39 5.38 -2.71
CA ILE A 98 5.82 5.72 -2.58
C ILE A 98 5.96 7.24 -2.73
N ARG A 99 6.76 7.86 -1.87
CA ARG A 99 7.01 9.31 -1.88
C ARG A 99 8.34 9.60 -2.56
N GLY A 100 8.44 10.77 -3.20
CA GLY A 100 9.59 11.20 -3.99
C GLY A 100 9.69 10.56 -5.37
N THR A 101 8.58 10.02 -5.90
CA THR A 101 8.53 9.34 -7.20
C THR A 101 7.28 9.76 -7.97
N LEU A 102 7.40 9.99 -9.28
CA LEU A 102 6.32 10.54 -10.11
C LEU A 102 5.75 11.82 -9.47
N ASP A 103 4.43 12.01 -9.46
CA ASP A 103 3.80 13.23 -8.93
C ASP A 103 3.73 13.25 -7.39
N ALA A 104 4.08 12.14 -6.74
CA ALA A 104 4.13 12.06 -5.28
C ALA A 104 5.39 12.74 -4.74
N VAL A 105 5.31 14.06 -4.54
CA VAL A 105 6.41 14.89 -3.99
C VAL A 105 6.92 14.36 -2.64
N ALA A 106 8.21 14.52 -2.39
CA ALA A 106 8.85 14.17 -1.12
C ALA A 106 8.25 14.94 0.09
N VAL A 107 8.42 14.40 1.29
CA VAL A 107 8.03 15.10 2.52
C VAL A 107 9.02 16.23 2.82
N LYS A 108 8.51 17.46 2.95
CA LYS A 108 9.31 18.66 3.25
C LYS A 108 9.95 18.55 4.65
N ASN A 109 11.14 19.14 4.81
CA ASN A 109 11.87 19.29 6.08
C ASN A 109 12.11 18.00 6.87
N ARG A 110 12.07 16.84 6.21
CA ARG A 110 12.32 15.56 6.87
C ARG A 110 13.82 15.31 7.03
N GLN A 111 14.31 15.30 8.27
CA GLN A 111 15.73 15.04 8.55
C GLN A 111 16.04 13.55 8.81
N GLN A 112 15.10 12.80 9.42
CA GLN A 112 15.25 11.38 9.77
C GLN A 112 14.37 10.45 8.93
N GLY A 113 14.88 9.24 8.64
CA GLY A 113 14.15 8.23 7.85
C GLY A 113 13.83 8.69 6.42
N ARG A 114 14.68 9.56 5.85
CA ARG A 114 14.46 10.29 4.61
C ARG A 114 14.16 9.41 3.40
N SER A 115 14.89 8.29 3.27
CA SER A 115 14.75 7.32 2.19
C SER A 115 13.32 6.77 2.05
N LYS A 116 12.61 6.62 3.17
CA LYS A 116 11.22 6.11 3.18
C LYS A 116 10.20 7.13 2.64
N TYR A 117 10.53 8.42 2.70
CA TYR A 117 9.63 9.52 2.37
C TYR A 117 10.11 10.38 1.19
N GLY A 118 11.12 9.89 0.45
CA GLY A 118 11.66 10.53 -0.74
C GLY A 118 12.44 11.82 -0.49
N ALA A 119 12.77 12.15 0.76
CA ALA A 119 13.48 13.39 1.08
C ALA A 119 14.98 13.27 0.75
N LYS A 120 15.55 14.26 0.06
CA LYS A 120 17.00 14.31 -0.21
C LYS A 120 17.77 14.77 1.03
N LYS A 121 19.08 14.45 1.09
CA LYS A 121 19.97 14.98 2.13
C LYS A 121 20.11 16.49 1.91
N PRO A 122 19.81 17.35 2.90
CA PRO A 122 20.02 18.78 2.76
C PRO A 122 21.51 19.05 2.58
N LYS A 123 21.84 20.02 1.74
CA LYS A 123 23.20 20.56 1.67
C LYS A 123 23.48 21.26 3.00
N LYS A 124 24.60 20.90 3.63
CA LYS A 124 25.12 21.63 4.79
C LYS A 124 25.92 22.82 4.29
#